data_AF-A0A7J3MG51-F1
#
_entry.id   AF-A0A7J3MG51-F1
#
_cell.length_a   1.000
_cell.length_b   1.000
_cell.length_c   1.000
_cell.angle_alpha   90.00
_cell.angle_beta   90.00
_cell.angle_gamma   90.00
#
_symmetry.space_group_name_H-M   'P 1'
#
loop_
_entity.id
_entity.type
_entity.pdbx_description
1 polymer ?
#
loop_
_entity_poly.entity_id
_entity_poly.type
_entity_poly.pdbx_seq_one_letter_code
_entity_poly.pdbx_strand_id
1 'polypeptide(L)'
;MGVFVLGIDGLSLECLRRLSNKGHLNSISFLAERYFKAIAKACFPPQTVPAWTSIFTGVNPGKHGVFGFFNAEGGSTRVCSSLDVKFPYIFEILSMHKRSVVVYNVPLSYPFRVLYGVGVPDWLAGNGKVLIKHEKRNLIEDIVKRRVYLNPLLRSVLGWRKFAEILEKELKIRKWVLEGLLEFHFLENYFIVLSDLDWIMHSFY
;
A
#
# COMPACT_ATOMS: atom_id res chain seq x y z
N MET A 1 -11.90 -14.61 -12.79
CA MET A 1 -12.37 -13.32 -12.26
C MET A 1 -11.42 -12.92 -11.15
N GLY A 2 -10.81 -11.74 -11.24
CA GLY A 2 -9.81 -11.25 -10.29
C GLY A 2 -10.39 -10.23 -9.30
N VAL A 3 -9.58 -9.83 -8.32
CA VAL A 3 -9.94 -8.80 -7.33
C VAL A 3 -9.00 -7.60 -7.46
N PHE A 4 -9.54 -6.39 -7.43
CA PHE A 4 -8.78 -5.14 -7.41
C PHE A 4 -9.07 -4.38 -6.12
N VAL A 5 -8.06 -4.20 -5.27
CA VAL A 5 -8.12 -3.42 -4.03
C VAL A 5 -7.21 -2.22 -4.19
N LEU A 6 -7.81 -1.02 -4.14
CA LEU A 6 -7.11 0.25 -4.09
C LEU A 6 -7.33 0.90 -2.73
N GLY A 7 -6.25 1.00 -1.97
CA GLY A 7 -6.18 1.76 -0.74
C GLY A 7 -5.67 3.17 -0.99
N ILE A 8 -6.33 4.17 -0.42
CA ILE A 8 -5.84 5.55 -0.40
C ILE A 8 -5.68 5.94 1.05
N ASP A 9 -4.43 5.93 1.51
CA ASP A 9 -4.10 6.18 2.90
C ASP A 9 -4.42 7.63 3.28
N GLY A 10 -4.95 7.85 4.48
CA GLY A 10 -5.38 9.16 4.95
C GLY A 10 -6.66 9.72 4.31
N LEU A 11 -7.33 9.01 3.39
CA LEU A 11 -8.56 9.49 2.74
C LEU A 11 -9.82 9.10 3.52
N SER A 12 -10.30 9.98 4.39
CA SER A 12 -11.63 9.81 5.01
C SER A 12 -12.76 10.09 4.01
N LEU A 13 -13.96 9.55 4.28
CA LEU A 13 -15.14 9.82 3.45
C LEU A 13 -15.50 11.32 3.41
N GLU A 14 -15.28 12.02 4.53
CA GLU A 14 -15.46 13.46 4.58
C GLU A 14 -14.44 14.19 3.71
N CYS A 15 -13.17 13.78 3.76
CA CYS A 15 -12.11 14.33 2.92
C CYS A 15 -12.44 14.13 1.44
N LEU A 16 -12.85 12.92 1.04
CA LEU A 16 -13.29 12.62 -0.31
C LEU A 16 -14.42 13.54 -0.77
N ARG A 17 -15.45 13.74 0.06
CA ARG A 17 -16.56 14.66 -0.25
C ARG A 17 -16.07 16.10 -0.44
N ARG A 18 -15.22 16.61 0.46
CA ARG A 18 -14.67 17.97 0.37
C ARG A 18 -13.81 18.17 -0.89
N LEU A 19 -13.00 17.17 -1.25
CA LEU A 19 -12.16 17.20 -2.45
C LEU A 19 -13.02 17.11 -3.72
N SER A 20 -14.03 16.25 -3.74
CA SER A 20 -14.99 16.12 -4.84
C SER A 20 -15.75 17.42 -5.10
N ASN A 21 -16.19 18.12 -4.06
CA ASN A 21 -16.86 19.42 -4.20
C ASN A 21 -15.96 20.51 -4.80
N LYS A 22 -14.64 20.32 -4.76
CA LYS A 22 -13.64 21.18 -5.40
C LYS A 22 -13.22 20.68 -6.80
N GLY A 23 -13.86 19.63 -7.31
CA GLY A 23 -13.55 19.04 -8.62
C GLY A 23 -12.38 18.07 -8.63
N HIS A 24 -11.90 17.61 -7.47
CA HIS A 24 -10.81 16.63 -7.35
C HIS A 24 -11.35 15.23 -7.01
N LEU A 25 -10.64 14.16 -7.40
CA LEU A 25 -11.03 12.76 -7.13
C LEU A 25 -12.40 12.35 -7.69
N ASN A 26 -12.86 13.00 -8.76
CA ASN A 26 -14.20 12.77 -9.34
C ASN A 26 -14.45 11.29 -9.71
N SER A 27 -13.44 10.57 -10.19
CA SER A 27 -13.58 9.13 -10.52
C SER A 27 -13.87 8.28 -9.28
N ILE A 28 -13.22 8.59 -8.15
CA ILE A 28 -13.45 7.87 -6.88
C ILE A 28 -14.82 8.27 -6.30
N SER A 29 -15.17 9.55 -6.38
CA SER A 29 -16.48 10.04 -5.96
C SER A 29 -17.61 9.38 -6.74
N PHE A 30 -17.48 9.30 -8.07
CA PHE A 30 -18.41 8.59 -8.96
C PHE A 30 -18.61 7.13 -8.55
N LEU A 31 -17.54 6.40 -8.24
CA LEU A 31 -17.65 5.02 -7.76
C LEU A 31 -18.36 4.94 -6.39
N ALA A 32 -18.02 5.85 -5.47
CA ALA A 32 -18.58 5.89 -4.13
C ALA A 32 -20.07 6.30 -4.07
N GLU A 33 -20.56 7.01 -5.09
CA GLU A 33 -21.96 7.42 -5.22
C GLU A 33 -22.81 6.38 -5.95
N ARG A 34 -22.24 5.67 -6.93
CA ARG A 34 -22.98 4.75 -7.80
C ARG A 34 -23.10 3.32 -7.24
N TYR A 35 -22.17 2.92 -6.39
CA TYR A 35 -22.10 1.56 -5.85
C TYR A 35 -22.25 1.53 -4.33
N PHE A 36 -22.18 0.33 -3.76
CA PHE A 36 -22.30 0.14 -2.32
C PHE A 36 -21.19 0.88 -1.57
N LYS A 37 -21.58 1.68 -0.58
CA LYS A 37 -20.68 2.41 0.31
C LYS A 37 -21.02 2.10 1.76
N ALA A 38 -20.00 1.77 2.53
CA ALA A 38 -20.10 1.60 3.98
C ALA A 38 -18.98 2.35 4.69
N ILE A 39 -19.26 2.81 5.91
CA ILE A 39 -18.24 3.34 6.81
C ILE A 39 -17.73 2.16 7.65
N ALA A 40 -16.45 1.82 7.47
CA ALA A 40 -15.81 0.79 8.27
C ALA A 40 -15.48 1.33 9.67
N LYS A 41 -15.65 0.50 10.70
CA LYS A 41 -15.14 0.79 12.04
C LYS A 41 -13.62 0.74 12.01
N ALA A 42 -12.97 1.81 12.47
CA ALA A 42 -11.52 1.85 12.60
C ALA A 42 -11.00 0.75 13.54
N CYS A 43 -9.82 0.22 13.26
CA CYS A 43 -9.12 -0.63 14.23
C CYS A 43 -8.65 0.21 15.43
N PHE A 44 -8.34 -0.46 16.54
CA PHE A 44 -7.67 0.16 17.67
C PHE A 44 -6.32 -0.53 17.88
N PRO A 45 -5.19 0.19 17.85
CA PRO A 45 -5.05 1.63 17.64
C PRO A 45 -5.26 2.07 16.16
N PRO A 46 -5.76 3.30 15.90
CA PRO A 46 -6.09 3.79 14.56
C PRO A 46 -4.84 4.32 13.84
N GLN A 47 -3.85 3.44 13.62
CA GLN A 47 -2.62 3.75 12.89
C GLN A 47 -2.58 2.97 11.57
N THR A 48 -1.84 3.51 10.58
CA THR A 48 -1.64 2.92 9.25
C THR A 48 -1.31 1.43 9.31
N VAL A 49 -0.28 1.05 10.06
CA VAL A 49 0.20 -0.34 10.10
C VAL A 49 -0.88 -1.30 10.64
N PRO A 50 -1.43 -1.12 11.86
CA PRO A 50 -2.53 -1.95 12.36
C PRO A 50 -3.76 -1.98 11.43
N ALA A 51 -4.11 -0.85 10.82
CA ALA A 51 -5.30 -0.75 9.96
C ALA A 51 -5.13 -1.56 8.67
N TRP A 52 -4.05 -1.36 7.93
CA TRP A 52 -3.80 -2.11 6.69
C TRP A 52 -3.55 -3.58 6.96
N THR A 53 -2.84 -3.93 8.05
CA THR A 53 -2.71 -5.33 8.45
C THR A 53 -4.07 -5.95 8.76
N SER A 54 -4.96 -5.25 9.47
CA SER A 54 -6.33 -5.75 9.72
C SER A 54 -7.12 -5.94 8.43
N ILE A 55 -7.05 -4.98 7.48
CA ILE A 55 -7.75 -5.05 6.19
C ILE A 55 -7.30 -6.28 5.40
N PHE A 56 -5.99 -6.52 5.30
CA PHE A 56 -5.47 -7.60 4.46
C PHE A 56 -5.43 -8.96 5.14
N THR A 57 -5.49 -9.05 6.48
CA THR A 57 -5.58 -10.33 7.21
C THR A 57 -7.01 -10.73 7.56
N GLY A 58 -7.96 -9.78 7.53
CA GLY A 58 -9.36 -10.01 7.91
C GLY A 58 -9.58 -10.19 9.42
N VAL A 59 -8.58 -9.90 10.26
CA VAL A 59 -8.66 -10.02 11.72
C VAL A 59 -8.22 -8.72 12.40
N ASN A 60 -8.58 -8.52 13.66
CA ASN A 60 -8.20 -7.30 14.41
C ASN A 60 -6.75 -7.35 14.94
N PRO A 61 -6.20 -6.22 15.46
CA PRO A 61 -4.84 -6.15 15.98
C PRO A 61 -4.50 -7.16 17.07
N GLY A 62 -5.47 -7.51 17.93
CA GLY A 62 -5.29 -8.55 18.95
C GLY A 62 -5.04 -9.94 18.38
N LYS A 63 -5.52 -10.23 17.16
CA LYS A 63 -5.30 -11.50 16.47
C LYS A 63 -4.02 -11.49 15.63
N HIS A 64 -3.83 -10.51 14.77
CA HIS A 64 -2.64 -10.47 13.90
C HIS A 64 -1.37 -10.02 14.65
N GLY A 65 -1.49 -9.42 15.84
CA GLY A 65 -0.38 -9.18 16.77
C GLY A 65 0.41 -7.90 16.54
N VAL A 66 -0.04 -7.00 15.65
CA VAL A 66 0.68 -5.77 15.31
C VAL A 66 -0.13 -4.55 15.75
N PHE A 67 0.50 -3.71 16.57
CA PHE A 67 -0.15 -2.55 17.21
C PHE A 67 0.44 -1.20 16.79
N GLY A 68 1.48 -1.18 15.94
CA GLY A 68 2.08 0.05 15.45
C GLY A 68 3.29 -0.22 14.56
N PHE A 69 4.02 0.84 14.25
CA PHE A 69 5.23 0.79 13.41
C PHE A 69 6.44 0.15 14.10
N PHE A 70 6.46 0.17 15.43
CA PHE A 70 7.59 -0.29 16.23
C PHE A 70 7.15 -1.36 17.21
N ASN A 71 8.03 -2.33 17.45
CA ASN A 71 7.91 -3.31 18.52
C ASN A 71 9.03 -3.13 19.53
N ALA A 72 8.71 -3.31 20.81
CA ALA A 72 9.69 -3.28 21.89
C ALA A 72 10.11 -4.72 22.21
N GLU A 73 11.37 -5.06 21.99
CA GLU A 73 11.93 -6.38 22.23
C GLU A 73 13.23 -6.25 23.05
N GLY A 74 13.25 -6.87 24.23
CA GLY A 74 14.46 -6.97 25.05
C GLY A 74 15.07 -5.62 25.48
N GLY A 75 14.24 -4.59 25.65
CA GLY A 75 14.71 -3.23 25.99
C GLY A 75 15.17 -2.39 24.79
N SER A 76 15.03 -2.92 23.57
CA SER A 76 15.30 -2.21 22.32
C SER A 76 14.03 -2.03 21.49
N THR A 77 14.00 -0.98 20.68
CA THR A 77 12.89 -0.71 19.76
C THR A 77 13.33 -1.03 18.33
N ARG A 78 12.53 -1.83 17.62
CA ARG A 78 12.74 -2.11 16.18
C ARG A 78 11.50 -1.82 15.37
N VAL A 79 11.69 -1.57 14.08
CA VAL A 79 10.60 -1.45 13.11
C VAL A 79 9.94 -2.84 12.94
N CYS A 80 8.61 -2.86 12.95
CA CYS A 80 7.84 -4.07 12.67
C CYS A 80 8.04 -4.50 11.20
N SER A 81 7.89 -5.79 10.93
CA SER A 81 7.89 -6.35 9.58
C SER A 81 6.74 -7.32 9.39
N SER A 82 6.55 -7.83 8.17
CA SER A 82 5.55 -8.87 7.89
C SER A 82 5.77 -10.15 8.71
N LEU A 83 6.98 -10.38 9.25
CA LEU A 83 7.30 -11.53 10.09
C LEU A 83 6.63 -11.47 11.47
N ASP A 84 6.23 -10.26 11.89
CA ASP A 84 5.51 -10.03 13.16
C ASP A 84 4.02 -10.36 13.05
N VAL A 85 3.52 -10.55 11.83
CA VAL A 85 2.11 -10.77 11.55
C VAL A 85 1.77 -12.24 11.72
N LYS A 86 0.86 -12.51 12.67
CA LYS A 86 0.47 -13.87 13.10
C LYS A 86 -0.62 -14.52 12.25
N PHE A 87 -1.19 -13.78 11.30
CA PHE A 87 -2.24 -14.27 10.39
C PHE A 87 -1.82 -14.04 8.94
N PRO A 88 -2.15 -14.96 8.02
CA PRO A 88 -1.80 -14.80 6.62
C PRO A 88 -2.57 -13.63 6.00
N TYR A 89 -1.91 -12.89 5.13
CA TYR A 89 -2.56 -11.91 4.29
C TYR A 89 -3.38 -12.60 3.19
N ILE A 90 -4.47 -11.98 2.74
CA ILE A 90 -5.31 -12.50 1.64
C ILE A 90 -4.50 -12.74 0.36
N PHE A 91 -3.54 -11.87 0.05
CA PHE A 91 -2.66 -12.03 -1.11
C PHE A 91 -1.66 -13.20 -0.95
N GLU A 92 -1.31 -13.57 0.30
CA GLU A 92 -0.51 -14.77 0.57
C GLU A 92 -1.36 -16.02 0.35
N ILE A 93 -2.61 -16.02 0.82
CA ILE A 93 -3.57 -17.13 0.60
C ILE A 93 -3.79 -17.35 -0.90
N LEU A 94 -4.01 -16.28 -1.67
CA LEU A 94 -4.13 -16.35 -3.14
C LEU A 94 -2.85 -16.91 -3.78
N SER A 95 -1.68 -16.45 -3.33
CA SER A 95 -0.39 -16.93 -3.81
C SER A 95 -0.16 -18.41 -3.53
N MET A 96 -0.59 -18.93 -2.37
CA MET A 96 -0.53 -20.37 -2.04
C MET A 96 -1.36 -21.21 -3.02
N HIS A 97 -2.44 -20.65 -3.57
CA HIS A 97 -3.28 -21.27 -4.59
C HIS A 97 -2.81 -20.98 -6.03
N LYS A 98 -1.59 -20.45 -6.21
CA LYS A 98 -1.02 -20.05 -7.50
C LYS A 98 -1.90 -19.07 -8.29
N ARG A 99 -2.69 -18.25 -7.58
CA ARG A 99 -3.37 -17.09 -8.16
C ARG A 99 -2.38 -15.93 -8.19
N SER A 100 -2.17 -15.33 -9.36
CA SER A 100 -1.21 -14.25 -9.52
C SER A 100 -1.66 -13.00 -8.78
N VAL A 101 -0.75 -12.39 -8.02
CA VAL A 101 -1.00 -11.17 -7.25
C VAL A 101 0.00 -10.06 -7.59
N VAL A 102 -0.48 -8.83 -7.57
CA VAL A 102 0.30 -7.60 -7.55
C VAL A 102 0.11 -6.98 -6.17
N VAL A 103 1.16 -6.98 -5.36
CA VAL A 103 1.19 -6.29 -4.06
C VAL A 103 2.05 -5.06 -4.23
N TYR A 104 1.47 -3.87 -4.14
CA TYR A 104 2.17 -2.61 -4.40
C TYR A 104 2.01 -1.64 -3.24
N ASN A 105 3.13 -1.34 -2.57
CA ASN A 105 3.20 -0.37 -1.48
C ASN A 105 2.21 -0.67 -0.32
N VAL A 106 1.91 -1.95 -0.08
CA VAL A 106 1.07 -2.37 1.04
C VAL A 106 1.87 -2.25 2.34
N PRO A 107 1.41 -1.47 3.34
CA PRO A 107 2.15 -1.30 4.58
C PRO A 107 2.39 -2.63 5.29
N LEU A 108 3.64 -2.82 5.77
CA LEU A 108 4.05 -4.01 6.50
C LEU A 108 3.94 -5.34 5.70
N SER A 109 3.96 -5.28 4.36
CA SER A 109 3.96 -6.49 3.53
C SER A 109 5.35 -7.10 3.33
N TYR A 110 6.42 -6.37 3.65
CA TYR A 110 7.80 -6.82 3.49
C TYR A 110 8.38 -7.41 4.80
N PRO A 111 9.20 -8.48 4.72
CA PRO A 111 9.50 -9.28 3.53
C PRO A 111 8.31 -10.08 3.01
N PHE A 112 8.20 -10.29 1.70
CA PHE A 112 7.12 -11.09 1.12
C PHE A 112 7.34 -12.57 1.44
N ARG A 113 6.58 -13.13 2.41
CA ARG A 113 6.74 -14.52 2.87
C ARG A 113 6.25 -15.52 1.83
N VAL A 114 5.06 -15.26 1.27
CA VAL A 114 4.45 -16.09 0.22
C VAL A 114 3.93 -15.18 -0.89
N LEU A 115 4.45 -15.37 -2.10
CA LEU A 115 4.09 -14.57 -3.25
C LEU A 115 4.14 -15.39 -4.54
N TYR A 116 3.08 -15.32 -5.35
CA TYR A 116 3.08 -15.73 -6.75
C TYR A 116 2.60 -14.54 -7.58
N GLY A 117 3.51 -13.90 -8.32
CA GLY A 117 3.28 -12.60 -8.96
C GLY A 117 4.40 -11.60 -8.64
N VAL A 118 4.03 -10.37 -8.28
CA VAL A 118 4.97 -9.28 -8.00
C VAL A 118 4.64 -8.54 -6.70
N GLY A 119 5.68 -8.31 -5.90
CA GLY A 119 5.63 -7.59 -4.65
C GLY A 119 6.57 -6.39 -4.71
N VAL A 120 6.01 -5.19 -4.65
CA VAL A 120 6.72 -3.92 -4.52
C VAL A 120 6.55 -3.44 -3.09
N PRO A 121 7.64 -3.40 -2.29
CA PRO A 121 7.56 -3.07 -0.88
C PRO A 121 7.18 -1.60 -0.66
N ASP A 122 6.63 -1.33 0.51
CA ASP A 122 6.34 0.02 0.96
C ASP A 122 7.58 0.73 1.53
N TRP A 123 7.40 1.99 1.91
CA TRP A 123 8.48 2.82 2.46
C TRP A 123 9.05 2.27 3.78
N LEU A 124 8.28 1.52 4.58
CA LEU A 124 8.75 0.92 5.83
C LEU A 124 9.84 -0.13 5.63
N ALA A 125 9.89 -0.74 4.44
CA ALA A 125 10.89 -1.75 4.12
C ALA A 125 12.31 -1.19 3.97
N GLY A 126 12.50 0.14 3.93
CA GLY A 126 13.78 0.77 3.68
C GLY A 126 14.40 0.30 2.35
N ASN A 127 15.47 -0.50 2.43
CA ASN A 127 16.12 -1.13 1.27
C ASN A 127 15.38 -2.39 0.75
N GLY A 128 14.07 -2.46 0.94
CA GLY A 128 13.24 -3.57 0.49
C GLY A 128 13.39 -3.82 -1.00
N LYS A 129 13.60 -5.08 -1.38
CA LYS A 129 13.71 -5.48 -2.78
C LYS A 129 12.36 -5.91 -3.33
N VAL A 130 12.11 -5.58 -4.60
CA VAL A 130 10.98 -6.15 -5.34
C VAL A 130 11.18 -7.66 -5.45
N LEU A 131 10.11 -8.40 -5.15
CA LEU A 131 10.06 -9.83 -5.37
C LEU A 131 9.19 -10.12 -6.60
N ILE A 132 9.73 -10.88 -7.57
CA ILE A 132 8.99 -11.37 -8.72
C ILE A 132 9.08 -12.89 -8.73
N LYS A 133 7.94 -13.55 -8.56
CA LYS A 133 7.80 -15.00 -8.61
C LYS A 133 6.68 -15.36 -9.57
N HIS A 134 6.99 -15.33 -10.87
CA HIS A 134 6.06 -15.60 -11.96
C HIS A 134 6.84 -16.09 -13.18
N GLU A 135 6.20 -16.89 -14.04
CA GLU A 135 6.82 -17.41 -15.27
C GLU A 135 7.22 -16.29 -16.26
N LYS A 136 6.43 -15.22 -16.32
CA LYS A 136 6.68 -14.02 -17.15
C LYS A 136 7.56 -12.98 -16.45
N ARG A 137 8.51 -13.42 -15.61
CA ARG A 137 9.34 -12.54 -14.77
C ARG A 137 9.97 -11.37 -15.56
N ASN A 138 10.58 -11.65 -16.71
CA ASN A 138 11.32 -10.64 -17.46
C ASN A 138 10.44 -9.45 -17.88
N LEU A 139 9.20 -9.72 -18.33
CA LEU A 139 8.23 -8.69 -18.71
C LEU A 139 7.84 -7.83 -17.51
N ILE A 140 7.61 -8.45 -16.36
CA ILE A 140 7.29 -7.75 -15.11
C ILE A 140 8.48 -6.89 -14.68
N GLU A 141 9.69 -7.46 -14.71
CA GLU A 141 10.94 -6.83 -14.28
C GLU A 141 11.24 -5.58 -15.12
N ASP A 142 10.99 -5.61 -16.42
CA ASP A 142 11.15 -4.46 -17.32
C ASP A 142 10.31 -3.24 -16.93
N ILE A 143 9.16 -3.47 -16.30
CA ILE A 143 8.27 -2.42 -15.80
C ILE A 143 8.75 -1.99 -14.41
N VAL A 144 8.81 -2.90 -13.45
CA VAL A 144 9.05 -2.55 -12.04
C VAL A 144 10.47 -2.07 -11.74
N LYS A 145 11.43 -2.29 -12.65
CA LYS A 145 12.79 -1.71 -12.53
C LYS A 145 12.80 -0.18 -12.61
N ARG A 146 11.77 0.44 -13.20
CA ARG A 146 11.65 1.90 -13.28
C ARG A 146 11.18 2.56 -12.00
N ARG A 147 10.71 1.79 -11.01
CA ARG A 147 10.19 2.33 -9.75
C ARG A 147 11.21 3.20 -9.03
N VAL A 148 10.72 4.12 -8.22
CA VAL A 148 11.54 4.94 -7.32
C VAL A 148 11.07 4.69 -5.89
N TYR A 149 12.01 4.57 -4.97
CA TYR A 149 11.73 4.55 -3.54
C TYR A 149 11.76 5.99 -3.03
N LEU A 150 10.69 6.40 -2.36
CA LEU A 150 10.60 7.70 -1.69
C LEU A 150 10.47 7.49 -0.19
N ASN A 151 11.42 8.04 0.56
CA ASN A 151 11.33 8.10 2.02
C ASN A 151 10.53 9.36 2.42
N PRO A 152 9.34 9.23 3.04
CA PRO A 152 8.55 10.39 3.46
C PRO A 152 9.28 11.27 4.48
N LEU A 153 10.25 10.72 5.22
CA LEU A 153 11.07 11.48 6.17
C LEU A 153 11.96 12.54 5.50
N LEU A 154 12.20 12.47 4.19
CA LEU A 154 12.92 13.52 3.46
C LEU A 154 12.24 14.89 3.55
N ARG A 155 10.93 14.91 3.82
CA ARG A 155 10.16 16.13 4.06
C ARG A 155 10.77 16.97 5.19
N SER A 156 11.20 16.36 6.29
CA SER A 156 11.75 17.11 7.44
C SER A 156 13.08 17.78 7.13
N VAL A 157 13.83 17.22 6.17
CA VAL A 157 15.15 17.71 5.76
C VAL A 157 15.06 18.73 4.62
N LEU A 158 14.22 18.48 3.61
CA LEU A 158 14.17 19.27 2.38
C LEU A 158 13.14 20.41 2.40
N GLY A 159 12.19 20.35 3.35
CA GLY A 159 11.04 21.25 3.40
C GLY A 159 9.96 20.89 2.36
N TRP A 160 8.76 21.45 2.56
CA TRP A 160 7.55 21.06 1.82
C TRP A 160 7.65 21.24 0.30
N ARG A 161 8.17 22.38 -0.17
CA ARG A 161 8.23 22.70 -1.61
C ARG A 161 9.07 21.69 -2.39
N LYS A 162 10.30 21.43 -1.94
CA LYS A 162 11.20 20.45 -2.57
C LYS A 162 10.65 19.03 -2.47
N PHE A 163 10.05 18.68 -1.33
CA PHE A 163 9.39 17.38 -1.17
C PHE A 163 8.25 17.19 -2.17
N ALA A 164 7.41 18.21 -2.38
CA ALA A 164 6.31 18.17 -3.35
C ALA A 164 6.82 17.99 -4.80
N GLU A 165 7.91 18.66 -5.19
CA GLU A 165 8.52 18.46 -6.52
C GLU A 165 9.05 17.04 -6.74
N ILE A 166 9.64 16.44 -5.70
CA ILE A 166 10.12 15.05 -5.74
C ILE A 166 8.93 14.09 -5.81
N LEU A 167 7.91 14.34 -4.99
CA LEU A 167 6.68 13.54 -4.95
C LEU A 167 5.96 13.56 -6.31
N GLU A 168 5.85 14.72 -6.97
CA GLU A 168 5.21 14.82 -8.29
C GLU A 168 5.96 13.97 -9.35
N LYS A 169 7.30 14.00 -9.34
CA LYS A 169 8.12 13.19 -10.24
C LYS A 169 7.93 11.70 -9.97
N GLU A 170 7.91 11.31 -8.70
CA GLU A 170 7.70 9.92 -8.29
C GLU A 170 6.30 9.44 -8.68
N LEU A 171 5.26 10.24 -8.47
CA LEU A 171 3.88 9.91 -8.84
C LEU A 171 3.74 9.61 -10.34
N LYS A 172 4.45 10.34 -11.21
CA LYS A 172 4.49 10.06 -12.66
C LYS A 172 5.09 8.69 -12.96
N ILE A 173 6.18 8.34 -12.28
CA ILE A 173 6.84 7.04 -12.43
C ILE A 173 5.96 5.91 -11.89
N ARG A 174 5.37 6.11 -10.70
CA ARG A 174 4.46 5.14 -10.09
C ARG A 174 3.25 4.87 -10.96
N LYS A 175 2.64 5.93 -11.51
CA LYS A 175 1.55 5.81 -12.47
C LYS A 175 1.95 4.92 -13.64
N TRP A 176 3.10 5.20 -14.27
CA TRP A 176 3.62 4.39 -15.39
C TRP A 176 3.81 2.91 -15.00
N VAL A 177 4.36 2.65 -13.80
CA VAL A 177 4.56 1.27 -13.33
C VAL A 177 3.22 0.56 -13.11
N LEU A 178 2.25 1.22 -12.46
CA LEU A 178 0.94 0.64 -12.19
C LEU A 178 0.14 0.40 -13.47
N GLU A 179 0.10 1.37 -14.39
CA GLU A 179 -0.52 1.21 -15.71
C GLU A 179 0.11 0.06 -16.48
N GLY A 180 1.45 -0.02 -16.51
CA GLY A 180 2.15 -1.12 -17.16
C GLY A 180 1.84 -2.50 -16.56
N LEU A 181 1.69 -2.60 -15.23
CA LEU A 181 1.28 -3.86 -14.59
C LEU A 181 -0.18 -4.23 -14.85
N LEU A 182 -1.04 -3.24 -15.12
CA LEU A 182 -2.46 -3.46 -15.45
C LEU A 182 -2.68 -3.98 -16.87
N GLU A 183 -1.75 -3.72 -17.79
CA GLU A 183 -1.77 -4.26 -19.16
C GLU A 183 -1.55 -5.78 -19.22
N PHE A 184 -1.00 -6.38 -18.15
CA PHE A 184 -0.73 -7.82 -18.12
C PHE A 184 -1.94 -8.64 -17.68
N HIS A 185 -2.67 -9.20 -18.65
CA HIS A 185 -3.82 -10.08 -18.38
C HIS A 185 -3.51 -11.34 -17.54
N PHE A 186 -2.25 -11.75 -17.42
CA PHE A 186 -1.85 -12.89 -16.57
C PHE A 186 -1.70 -12.51 -15.09
N LEU A 187 -1.73 -11.22 -14.75
CA LEU A 187 -1.81 -10.73 -13.37
C LEU A 187 -3.29 -10.54 -13.01
N GLU A 188 -3.79 -11.37 -12.09
CA GLU A 188 -5.23 -11.46 -11.84
C GLU A 188 -5.70 -10.57 -10.69
N ASN A 189 -4.91 -10.44 -9.62
CA ASN A 189 -5.34 -9.81 -8.38
C ASN A 189 -4.42 -8.67 -7.98
N TYR A 190 -4.97 -7.52 -7.61
CA TYR A 190 -4.21 -6.30 -7.34
C TYR A 190 -4.53 -5.78 -5.93
N PHE A 191 -3.47 -5.52 -5.17
CA PHE A 191 -3.50 -4.97 -3.83
C PHE A 191 -2.55 -3.77 -3.81
N ILE A 192 -3.09 -2.58 -4.03
CA ILE A 192 -2.33 -1.35 -4.21
C ILE A 192 -2.72 -0.39 -3.10
N VAL A 193 -1.75 0.17 -2.40
CA VAL A 193 -1.98 1.26 -1.43
C VAL A 193 -1.20 2.49 -1.87
N LEU A 194 -1.87 3.64 -1.92
CA LEU A 194 -1.28 4.95 -2.19
C LEU A 194 -1.16 5.70 -0.87
N SER A 195 0.07 6.01 -0.43
CA SER A 195 0.34 6.64 0.87
C SER A 195 0.51 8.15 0.79
N ASP A 196 0.52 8.73 -0.41
CA ASP A 196 0.96 10.11 -0.63
C ASP A 196 0.03 11.13 0.01
N LEU A 197 -1.28 10.85 -0.01
CA LEU A 197 -2.27 11.74 0.57
C LEU A 197 -2.06 11.86 2.09
N ASP A 198 -1.78 10.75 2.77
CA ASP A 198 -1.43 10.75 4.19
C ASP A 198 -0.19 11.61 4.46
N TRP A 199 0.87 11.44 3.66
CA TRP A 199 2.10 12.25 3.79
C TRP A 199 1.88 13.75 3.60
N ILE A 200 0.96 14.11 2.68
CA ILE A 200 0.54 15.49 2.46
C ILE A 200 -0.27 16.01 3.64
N MET A 201 -1.26 15.24 4.08
CA MET A 201 -2.21 15.64 5.12
C MET A 201 -1.56 15.74 6.51
N HIS A 202 -0.49 14.98 6.78
CA HIS A 202 0.39 15.16 7.94
C HIS A 202 1.02 16.55 8.06
N SER A 203 0.87 17.44 7.08
CA SER A 203 1.26 18.86 7.20
C SER A 203 0.18 19.75 7.81
N PHE A 204 -1.04 19.24 7.92
CA PHE A 204 -2.24 19.97 8.30
C PHE A 204 -2.92 19.42 9.57
N TYR A 205 -2.38 18.33 10.13
CA TYR A 205 -2.76 17.80 11.45
C TYR A 205 -1.94 18.46 12.56
#